data_AF-A0A7Y8UZY4-F1
#
_entry.id   AF-A0A7Y8UZY4-F1
#
_cell.length_a   1.000
_cell.length_b   1.000
_cell.length_c   1.000
_cell.angle_alpha   90.00
_cell.angle_beta   90.00
_cell.angle_gamma   90.00
#
_symmetry.space_group_name_H-M   'P 1'
#
loop_
_entity.id
_entity.type
_entity.pdbx_description
1 polymer ?
#
loop_
_entity_poly.entity_id
_entity_poly.type
_entity_poly.pdbx_seq_one_letter_code
_entity_poly.pdbx_strand_id
1 'polypeptide(L)' 'MGNESINWDKLGFDYIKTDKRFLQVWKNGEWQEGTLTDDNVLHISE' A
#
# COMPACT_ATOMS: atom_id res chain seq x y z
N MET A 1 -3.58 -0.10 15.52
CA MET A 1 -3.97 1.16 14.86
C MET A 1 -4.17 2.17 15.96
N GLY A 2 -3.22 3.09 16.12
CA GLY A 2 -3.42 4.20 17.06
C GLY A 2 -4.61 5.03 16.58
N ASN A 3 -5.32 5.67 17.49
CA ASN A 3 -6.30 6.71 17.16
C ASN A 3 -5.57 7.91 16.54
N GLU A 4 -5.04 7.76 15.33
CA GLU A 4 -4.71 8.91 14.49
C GLU A 4 -6.04 9.56 14.16
N SER A 5 -6.25 10.74 14.75
CA SER A 5 -7.48 11.50 14.56
C SER A 5 -7.53 11.97 13.12
N ILE A 6 -8.18 11.19 12.26
CA ILE A 6 -8.48 11.58 10.89
C ILE A 6 -9.28 12.88 10.96
N ASN A 7 -8.72 13.95 10.40
CA ASN A 7 -9.44 15.21 10.25
C ASN A 7 -10.41 15.05 9.06
N TRP A 8 -11.63 14.63 9.37
CA TRP A 8 -12.66 14.32 8.38
C TRP A 8 -13.02 15.51 7.48
N ASP A 9 -12.90 16.74 7.98
CA ASP A 9 -13.14 17.96 7.19
C ASP A 9 -12.06 18.21 6.12
N LYS A 10 -10.90 17.55 6.24
CA LYS A 10 -9.78 17.64 5.29
C LYS A 10 -9.71 16.44 4.34
N LEU A 11 -10.60 15.47 4.47
CA LEU A 11 -10.69 14.36 3.51
C LEU A 11 -11.26 14.87 2.18
N GLY A 12 -10.36 15.11 1.23
CA GLY A 12 -10.69 15.35 -0.17
C GLY A 12 -10.59 14.08 -1.02
N PHE A 13 -10.34 14.26 -2.31
CA PHE A 13 -10.07 13.15 -3.25
C PHE A 13 -8.61 13.19 -3.73
N ASP A 14 -7.70 13.14 -2.77
CA ASP A 14 -6.26 13.15 -2.99
C ASP A 14 -5.61 11.91 -2.39
N TYR A 15 -4.40 11.59 -2.86
CA TYR A 15 -3.63 10.48 -2.32
C TYR A 15 -3.19 10.74 -0.88
N ILE A 16 -3.55 9.83 0.03
CA ILE A 16 -3.10 9.82 1.42
C ILE A 16 -2.38 8.50 1.67
N LYS A 17 -1.12 8.55 2.14
CA LYS A 17 -0.36 7.35 2.45
C LYS A 17 -0.93 6.68 3.70
N THR A 18 -1.56 5.51 3.54
CA THR A 18 -1.99 4.64 4.65
C THR A 18 -0.87 3.70 5.12
N ASP A 19 -1.07 3.07 6.29
CA ASP A 19 -0.08 2.24 6.99
C ASP A 19 0.44 1.05 6.19
N LYS A 20 -0.44 0.31 5.51
CA LYS A 20 -0.10 -0.96 4.87
C LYS A 20 -0.81 -1.12 3.52
N ARG A 21 -0.17 -1.87 2.63
CA ARG A 21 -0.60 -2.19 1.27
C ARG A 21 -0.35 -3.66 1.01
N PHE A 22 -1.24 -4.29 0.25
CA PHE A 22 -1.02 -5.64 -0.24
C PHE A 22 -0.11 -5.63 -1.47
N LEU A 23 0.88 -6.53 -1.50
CA LEU A 23 1.78 -6.73 -2.62
C LEU A 23 1.91 -8.22 -2.92
N GLN A 24 1.82 -8.59 -4.20
CA GLN A 24 2.02 -9.95 -4.67
C GLN A 24 2.80 -9.91 -5.99
N VAL A 25 3.79 -10.77 -6.13
CA VAL A 25 4.62 -10.82 -7.34
C VAL A 25 4.13 -11.94 -8.24
N TRP A 26 4.03 -11.67 -9.54
CA TRP A 26 3.82 -12.70 -10.55
C TRP A 26 5.17 -13.18 -11.07
N LYS A 27 5.43 -14.49 -10.99
CA LYS A 27 6.70 -15.08 -11.44
C LYS A 27 6.47 -16.51 -11.91
N ASN A 28 7.15 -16.93 -12.98
CA ASN A 28 7.10 -18.30 -13.50
C ASN A 28 5.68 -18.84 -13.82
N GLY A 29 4.76 -17.95 -14.21
CA GLY A 29 3.39 -18.35 -14.57
C GLY A 29 2.45 -18.56 -13.38
N GLU A 30 2.84 -18.14 -12.18
CA GLU A 30 2.00 -18.23 -10.98
C GLU A 30 2.16 -17.01 -10.06
N TRP A 31 1.12 -16.75 -9.27
CA TRP A 31 1.15 -15.74 -8.23
C TRP A 31 1.90 -16.31 -7.03
N GLN A 32 2.94 -15.60 -6.59
CA GLN A 32 3.68 -15.95 -5.38
C GLN A 32 2.84 -15.63 -4.13
N GLU A 33 3.27 -16.04 -2.95
CA GLU A 33 2.58 -15.66 -1.71
C GLU A 33 2.52 -14.13 -1.55
N GLY A 34 1.34 -13.60 -1.20
CA GLY A 34 1.14 -12.17 -1.00
C GLY A 34 1.64 -11.70 0.36
N THR A 35 2.04 -10.44 0.46
CA THR A 35 2.53 -9.83 1.69
C THR A 35 1.92 -8.45 1.93
N LEU A 36 1.93 -8.00 3.20
CA LEU A 36 1.58 -6.64 3.58
C LEU A 36 2.86 -5.82 3.77
N THR A 37 2.99 -4.74 3.01
CA THR A 37 4.13 -3.82 3.08
C THR A 37 3.68 -2.40 3.47
N ASP A 38 4.54 -1.65 4.15
CA ASP A 38 4.39 -0.20 4.40
C ASP A 38 5.09 0.67 3.34
N ASP A 39 5.89 0.05 2.46
CA ASP A 39 6.48 0.75 1.33
C ASP A 39 5.40 1.12 0.31
N ASN A 40 5.39 2.38 -0.09
CA ASN A 40 4.45 2.93 -1.07
C ASN A 40 5.13 3.26 -2.40
N VAL A 41 6.39 2.88 -2.58
CA VAL A 41 7.15 3.00 -3.82
C VAL A 41 7.31 1.60 -4.40
N LEU A 42 7.02 1.45 -5.70
CA LEU A 42 7.23 0.19 -6.40
C LEU A 42 8.63 0.19 -7.01
N HIS A 43 9.42 -0.84 -6.69
CA HIS A 43 10.75 -1.06 -7.25
C HIS A 43 10.65 -2.05 -8.41
N ILE A 44 10.89 -1.57 -9.64
CA ILE A 44 10.88 -2.38 -10.85
C ILE A 44 12.26 -2.30 -11.52
N SER A 45 12.67 -3.38 -12.19
CA SER A 45 13.83 -3.32 -13.07
C SER A 45 13.55 -2.36 -14.22
N GLU A 46 14.57 -1.61 -14.64
CA GLU A 46 14.57 -0.90 -15.92
C GLU A 46 14.59 -1.89 -17.10
#